data_AF-A0A135S250-F1
#
_entry.id   AF-A0A135S250-F1
#
_cell.length_a   1.000
_cell.length_b   1.000
_cell.length_c   1.000
_cell.angle_alpha   90.00
_cell.angle_beta   90.00
_cell.angle_gamma   90.00
#
_symmetry.space_group_name_H-M   'P 1'
#
loop_
_entity.id
_entity.type
_entity.pdbx_description
1 polymer ?
#
loop_
_entity_poly.entity_id
_entity_poly.type
_entity_poly.pdbx_seq_one_letter_code
_entity_poly.pdbx_strand_id
1 'polypeptide(L)'
;ARNAAQRVIIQSCSKKSRQSGDWEDWRNGEYDAFTSAIRRIKELPNIRAIELHFSEKCTGRWSNLHNSWGDVEPSENRLDTLKAVFEAIRERAGQSNDEVSTIRSLTIRNLQNTPHHEFVNSSLFKDVAKDIDRLHLLITEEYNEHGPDRDLFMEERLEFESHLQQQFLPHFAANLTALTLNFHECWGTMPGYFDEAGLEFPRLKTLNLGNFVISNNRHFDWVLSQKSLEILRLDSCHIVSLLQVDTEETKEWDLHKEDWQRLPKGSYGIDYDDAELYRFDGTWESTFDKIRNSLPHLKNFRFDGQSYGLHFLHPLRIGTVLHPSRYINFDVGICPSPWLTSDSETGEMYFGDCECSMNRSEETKEGDSRAFRDLLSACHERHK
;
A
#
# COMPACT_ATOMS: atom_id res chain seq x y z
N ALA A 1 8.61 -34.48 -7.25
CA ALA A 1 8.40 -33.24 -6.48
C ALA A 1 8.96 -32.01 -7.21
N ARG A 2 10.26 -31.93 -7.55
CA ARG A 2 10.88 -30.74 -8.18
C ARG A 2 10.16 -30.23 -9.43
N ASN A 3 9.85 -31.12 -10.38
CA ASN A 3 9.15 -30.75 -11.61
C ASN A 3 7.66 -30.39 -11.42
N ALA A 4 7.10 -30.61 -10.22
CA ALA A 4 5.72 -30.23 -9.90
C ALA A 4 5.65 -28.88 -9.18
N ALA A 5 6.77 -28.34 -8.69
CA ALA A 5 6.80 -27.08 -7.97
C ALA A 5 6.55 -25.90 -8.93
N GLN A 6 5.49 -25.14 -8.69
CA GLN A 6 5.11 -23.96 -9.48
C GLN A 6 5.27 -22.64 -8.72
N ARG A 7 5.37 -22.72 -7.38
CA ARG A 7 5.44 -21.59 -6.47
C ARG A 7 6.42 -21.90 -5.35
N VAL A 8 7.20 -20.90 -4.94
CA VAL A 8 8.05 -20.94 -3.76
C VAL A 8 7.64 -19.82 -2.82
N ILE A 9 7.56 -20.14 -1.53
CA ILE A 9 7.31 -19.18 -0.45
C ILE A 9 8.56 -19.16 0.41
N ILE A 10 9.11 -17.97 0.61
CA ILE A 10 10.33 -17.69 1.35
C ILE A 10 9.91 -16.86 2.55
N GLN A 11 10.15 -17.37 3.75
CA GLN A 11 9.81 -16.69 5.00
C GLN A 11 11.12 -16.36 5.69
N SER A 12 11.41 -15.06 5.87
CA SER A 12 12.58 -14.63 6.64
C SER A 12 12.32 -14.65 8.15
N CYS A 13 11.05 -14.62 8.56
CA CYS A 13 10.66 -14.85 9.96
C CYS A 13 10.11 -16.27 10.16
N SER A 14 10.44 -16.89 11.30
CA SER A 14 9.89 -18.20 11.66
C SER A 14 8.46 -18.04 12.18
N LYS A 15 7.58 -19.03 12.00
CA LYS A 15 6.25 -18.99 12.63
C LYS A 15 6.30 -18.94 14.16
N LYS A 16 7.44 -19.31 14.76
CA LYS A 16 7.68 -19.27 16.21
C LYS A 16 8.23 -17.92 16.69
N SER A 17 8.89 -17.15 15.82
CA SER A 17 9.54 -15.86 16.13
C SER A 17 8.57 -14.66 16.21
N ARG A 18 7.26 -14.91 16.42
CA ARG A 18 6.32 -13.87 16.87
C ARG A 18 6.51 -13.50 18.34
N GLN A 19 7.39 -14.22 19.05
CA GLN A 19 7.68 -14.03 20.47
C GLN A 19 9.20 -14.02 20.68
N SER A 20 9.80 -12.83 20.58
CA SER A 20 11.07 -12.38 21.21
C SER A 20 12.32 -13.28 21.13
N GLY A 21 13.36 -12.80 20.45
CA GLY A 21 14.78 -13.09 20.73
C GLY A 21 15.55 -13.86 19.65
N ASP A 22 14.95 -14.15 18.48
CA ASP A 22 15.51 -15.10 17.50
C ASP A 22 16.47 -14.46 16.47
N TRP A 23 16.58 -13.12 16.37
CA TRP A 23 17.41 -12.48 15.33
C TRP A 23 18.92 -12.53 15.63
N GLU A 24 19.35 -12.81 16.86
CA GLU A 24 20.77 -13.08 17.15
C GLU A 24 21.24 -14.40 16.53
N ASP A 25 20.41 -15.45 16.52
CA ASP A 25 20.72 -16.74 15.90
C ASP A 25 20.80 -16.64 14.37
N TRP A 26 20.02 -15.73 13.76
CA TRP A 26 20.15 -15.36 12.36
C TRP A 26 21.56 -14.88 12.00
N ARG A 27 22.21 -14.10 12.87
CA ARG A 27 23.59 -13.62 12.68
C ARG A 27 24.65 -14.70 12.91
N ASN A 28 24.30 -15.81 13.57
CA ASN A 28 25.21 -16.90 13.93
C ASN A 28 25.20 -18.08 12.92
N GLY A 29 25.02 -17.78 11.63
CA GLY A 29 25.19 -18.75 10.52
C GLY A 29 23.89 -19.35 9.95
N GLU A 30 22.74 -19.14 10.60
CA GLU A 30 21.44 -19.54 10.02
C GLU A 30 21.13 -18.77 8.73
N TYR A 31 21.59 -17.51 8.63
CA TYR A 31 21.41 -16.69 7.44
C TYR A 31 22.14 -17.24 6.20
N ASP A 32 23.35 -17.78 6.37
CA ASP A 32 24.10 -18.39 5.26
C ASP A 32 23.41 -19.66 4.75
N ALA A 33 22.86 -20.47 5.66
CA ALA A 33 22.07 -21.64 5.29
C ALA A 33 20.77 -21.23 4.58
N PHE A 34 20.11 -20.18 5.06
CA PHE A 34 18.89 -19.62 4.47
C PHE A 34 19.14 -19.08 3.06
N THR A 35 20.14 -18.23 2.86
CA THR A 35 20.51 -17.70 1.54
C THR A 35 21.00 -18.81 0.60
N SER A 36 21.71 -19.80 1.12
CA SER A 36 22.07 -21.01 0.36
C SER A 36 20.83 -21.79 -0.10
N ALA A 37 19.79 -21.89 0.73
CA ALA A 37 18.53 -22.50 0.33
C ALA A 37 17.80 -21.68 -0.76
N ILE A 38 17.80 -20.34 -0.67
CA ILE A 38 17.25 -19.45 -1.71
C ILE A 38 17.93 -19.70 -3.06
N ARG A 39 19.26 -19.83 -3.09
CA ARG A 39 20.02 -20.10 -4.34
C ARG A 39 19.60 -21.40 -5.02
N ARG A 40 18.96 -22.34 -4.32
CA ARG A 40 18.45 -23.60 -4.90
C ARG A 40 17.14 -23.45 -5.66
N ILE A 41 16.54 -22.25 -5.72
CA ILE A 41 15.42 -21.95 -6.62
C ILE A 41 15.77 -22.29 -8.07
N LYS A 42 17.05 -22.19 -8.45
CA LYS A 42 17.55 -22.60 -9.76
C LYS A 42 17.45 -24.12 -10.05
N GLU A 43 17.23 -24.95 -9.04
CA GLU A 43 16.99 -26.39 -9.19
C GLU A 43 15.51 -26.74 -9.50
N LEU A 44 14.64 -25.73 -9.55
CA LEU A 44 13.19 -25.88 -9.67
C LEU A 44 12.72 -25.30 -11.02
N PRO A 45 12.63 -26.13 -12.07
CA PRO A 45 12.49 -25.66 -13.45
C PRO A 45 11.11 -25.07 -13.75
N ASN A 46 10.06 -25.45 -13.00
CA ASN A 46 8.67 -25.09 -13.31
C ASN A 46 8.07 -23.99 -12.44
N ILE A 47 8.89 -23.31 -11.61
CA ILE A 47 8.41 -22.17 -10.81
C ILE A 47 8.06 -21.00 -11.72
N ARG A 48 6.89 -20.41 -11.44
CA ARG A 48 6.39 -19.20 -12.10
C ARG A 48 6.07 -18.07 -11.13
N ALA A 49 6.07 -18.36 -9.83
CA ALA A 49 5.72 -17.42 -8.77
C ALA A 49 6.65 -17.56 -7.55
N ILE A 50 7.09 -16.42 -7.02
CA ILE A 50 7.81 -16.34 -5.75
C ILE A 50 7.03 -15.43 -4.80
N GLU A 51 6.91 -15.88 -3.55
CA GLU A 51 6.41 -15.07 -2.45
C GLU A 51 7.51 -14.89 -1.40
N LEU A 52 7.78 -13.65 -1.04
CA LEU A 52 8.69 -13.22 0.02
C LEU A 52 7.85 -12.72 1.19
N HIS A 53 7.96 -13.32 2.36
CA HIS A 53 7.22 -12.93 3.55
C HIS A 53 8.21 -12.48 4.63
N PHE A 54 8.26 -11.16 4.84
CA PHE A 54 9.00 -10.56 5.94
C PHE A 54 8.15 -10.49 7.22
N SER A 55 8.79 -10.25 8.35
CA SER A 55 8.09 -9.92 9.61
C SER A 55 7.15 -8.72 9.42
N GLU A 56 6.09 -8.55 10.20
CA GLU A 56 5.34 -7.27 10.22
C GLU A 56 6.05 -6.22 11.09
N LYS A 57 7.00 -6.65 11.94
CA LYS A 57 7.79 -5.78 12.80
C LYS A 57 9.13 -5.46 12.15
N CYS A 58 9.39 -4.19 11.91
CA CYS A 58 10.66 -3.65 11.41
C CYS A 58 10.97 -2.30 12.06
N THR A 59 12.21 -1.85 11.92
CA THR A 59 12.69 -0.54 12.37
C THR A 59 13.26 0.28 11.22
N GLY A 60 12.94 1.56 11.19
CA GLY A 60 13.50 2.57 10.29
C GLY A 60 14.92 2.98 10.69
N ARG A 61 15.51 3.87 9.89
CA ARG A 61 16.89 4.35 10.03
C ARG A 61 17.16 4.93 11.41
N TRP A 62 16.23 5.73 11.96
CA TRP A 62 16.45 6.43 13.22
C TRP A 62 16.43 5.47 14.42
N SER A 63 15.47 4.56 14.50
CA SER A 63 15.38 3.56 15.57
C SER A 63 16.52 2.54 15.54
N ASN A 64 17.05 2.22 14.36
CA ASN A 64 18.28 1.43 14.22
C ASN A 64 19.49 2.09 14.90
N LEU A 65 19.49 3.43 15.07
CA LEU A 65 20.58 4.18 15.71
C LEU A 65 20.43 4.32 17.24
N HIS A 66 19.24 4.09 17.80
CA HIS A 66 18.91 4.44 19.20
C HIS A 66 18.39 3.29 20.07
N ASN A 67 18.80 2.05 19.78
CA ASN A 67 18.32 0.78 20.35
C ASN A 67 16.85 0.51 19.98
N SER A 68 16.66 -0.45 19.07
CA SER A 68 15.34 -0.93 18.66
C SER A 68 14.51 -1.37 19.86
N TRP A 69 13.31 -0.82 20.00
CA TRP A 69 12.32 -1.26 20.98
C TRP A 69 11.79 -2.64 20.57
N GLY A 70 12.51 -3.70 20.93
CA GLY A 70 12.08 -5.09 20.78
C GLY A 70 12.74 -5.90 19.66
N ASP A 71 12.20 -7.10 19.46
CA ASP A 71 12.67 -8.14 18.54
C ASP A 71 12.11 -7.92 17.12
N VAL A 72 12.81 -7.10 16.34
CA VAL A 72 12.41 -6.68 14.99
C VAL A 72 13.34 -7.28 13.94
N GLU A 73 12.82 -7.52 12.73
CA GLU A 73 13.67 -7.98 11.63
C GLU A 73 14.57 -6.83 11.15
N PRO A 74 15.91 -6.98 11.16
CA PRO A 74 16.81 -5.90 10.75
C PRO A 74 16.62 -5.54 9.27
N SER A 75 16.65 -4.24 8.96
CA SER A 75 16.50 -3.74 7.59
C SER A 75 17.57 -4.28 6.63
N GLU A 76 18.79 -4.50 7.11
CA GLU A 76 19.87 -5.08 6.30
C GLU A 76 19.54 -6.52 5.88
N ASN A 77 19.03 -7.34 6.81
CA ASN A 77 18.64 -8.72 6.54
C ASN A 77 17.51 -8.80 5.51
N ARG A 78 16.56 -7.85 5.57
CA ARG A 78 15.48 -7.73 4.59
C ARG A 78 16.02 -7.42 3.20
N LEU A 79 16.91 -6.43 3.10
CA LEU A 79 17.54 -6.06 1.84
C LEU A 79 18.41 -7.18 1.26
N ASP A 80 19.20 -7.84 2.09
CA ASP A 80 20.06 -8.93 1.64
C ASP A 80 19.24 -10.16 1.21
N THR A 81 18.10 -10.41 1.87
CA THR A 81 17.14 -11.44 1.44
C THR A 81 16.54 -11.08 0.07
N LEU A 82 16.14 -9.83 -0.15
CA LEU A 82 15.67 -9.34 -1.46
C LEU A 82 16.74 -9.57 -2.54
N LYS A 83 17.99 -9.16 -2.27
CA LYS A 83 19.11 -9.37 -3.19
C LYS A 83 19.33 -10.84 -3.50
N ALA A 84 19.37 -11.72 -2.50
CA ALA A 84 19.57 -13.15 -2.69
C ALA A 84 18.47 -13.79 -3.55
N VAL A 85 17.22 -13.37 -3.38
CA VAL A 85 16.10 -13.86 -4.21
C VAL A 85 16.20 -13.36 -5.63
N PHE A 86 16.49 -12.07 -5.84
CA PHE A 86 16.68 -11.52 -7.18
C PHE A 86 17.86 -12.17 -7.89
N GLU A 87 18.96 -12.43 -7.19
CA GLU A 87 20.12 -13.16 -7.73
C GLU A 87 19.74 -14.56 -8.17
N ALA A 88 18.98 -15.28 -7.35
CA ALA A 88 18.51 -16.63 -7.68
C ALA A 88 17.57 -16.62 -8.90
N ILE A 89 16.70 -15.62 -9.05
CA ILE A 89 15.86 -15.46 -10.24
C ILE A 89 16.71 -15.21 -11.48
N ARG A 90 17.67 -14.27 -11.41
CA ARG A 90 18.55 -13.91 -12.53
C ARG A 90 19.44 -15.08 -12.95
N GLU A 91 20.07 -15.77 -11.99
CA GLU A 91 20.88 -16.97 -12.25
C GLU A 91 20.06 -18.04 -12.97
N ARG A 92 18.83 -18.27 -12.51
CA ARG A 92 17.93 -19.25 -13.09
C ARG A 92 17.53 -18.87 -14.53
N ALA A 93 17.24 -17.60 -14.80
CA ALA A 93 16.94 -17.13 -16.15
C ALA A 93 18.14 -17.26 -17.11
N GLY A 94 19.37 -17.18 -16.60
CA GLY A 94 20.59 -17.36 -17.37
C GLY A 94 20.97 -18.82 -17.67
N GLN A 95 20.26 -19.81 -17.10
CA GLN A 95 20.51 -21.22 -17.42
C GLN A 95 20.10 -21.50 -18.86
N SER A 96 21.04 -22.02 -19.67
CA SER A 96 20.85 -22.31 -21.10
C SER A 96 19.99 -23.56 -21.36
N ASN A 97 18.85 -23.68 -20.67
CA ASN A 97 17.92 -24.78 -20.82
C ASN A 97 16.51 -24.22 -21.10
N ASP A 98 16.01 -24.50 -22.31
CA ASP A 98 14.67 -24.10 -22.77
C ASP A 98 13.52 -24.66 -21.91
N GLU A 99 13.82 -25.61 -21.02
CA GLU A 99 12.84 -26.21 -20.09
C GLU A 99 12.56 -25.36 -18.83
N VAL A 100 13.28 -24.26 -18.61
CA VAL A 100 13.14 -23.43 -17.40
C VAL A 100 12.06 -22.36 -17.60
N SER A 101 10.94 -22.45 -16.89
CA SER A 101 9.84 -21.48 -17.02
C SER A 101 10.21 -20.10 -16.49
N THR A 102 9.85 -19.00 -17.15
CA THR A 102 10.07 -17.66 -16.59
C THR A 102 9.26 -17.45 -15.31
N ILE A 103 9.87 -16.83 -14.30
CA ILE A 103 9.16 -16.37 -13.10
C ILE A 103 8.46 -15.07 -13.47
N ARG A 104 7.13 -15.07 -13.37
CA ARG A 104 6.27 -13.97 -13.83
C ARG A 104 5.57 -13.24 -12.68
N SER A 105 5.44 -13.88 -11.52
CA SER A 105 4.74 -13.32 -10.36
C SER A 105 5.66 -13.16 -9.17
N LEU A 106 5.66 -11.96 -8.60
CA LEU A 106 6.39 -11.60 -7.40
C LEU A 106 5.41 -11.04 -6.36
N THR A 107 5.35 -11.70 -5.22
CA THR A 107 4.61 -11.21 -4.05
C THR A 107 5.61 -10.88 -2.95
N ILE A 108 5.57 -9.67 -2.42
CA ILE A 108 6.36 -9.26 -1.26
C ILE A 108 5.38 -8.83 -0.18
N ARG A 109 5.33 -9.62 0.89
CA ARG A 109 4.52 -9.34 2.06
C ARG A 109 5.39 -8.67 3.11
N ASN A 110 4.91 -7.53 3.61
CA ASN A 110 5.59 -6.68 4.58
C ASN A 110 6.92 -6.14 4.03
N LEU A 111 6.93 -5.64 2.79
CA LEU A 111 8.05 -4.87 2.27
C LEU A 111 8.20 -3.60 3.12
N GLN A 112 9.38 -3.37 3.70
CA GLN A 112 9.60 -2.15 4.46
C GLN A 112 9.43 -0.91 3.57
N ASN A 113 8.86 0.16 4.12
CA ASN A 113 8.82 1.48 3.50
C ASN A 113 10.20 2.16 3.44
N THR A 114 11.30 1.43 3.26
CA THR A 114 12.65 2.01 3.15
C THR A 114 13.02 2.19 1.67
N PRO A 115 13.41 3.41 1.24
CA PRO A 115 13.78 3.64 -0.16
C PRO A 115 15.17 3.06 -0.47
N HIS A 116 15.20 1.85 -1.03
CA HIS A 116 16.44 1.17 -1.42
C HIS A 116 16.96 1.61 -2.79
N HIS A 117 17.32 2.89 -2.93
CA HIS A 117 17.71 3.51 -4.21
C HIS A 117 18.78 2.74 -4.99
N GLU A 118 19.86 2.31 -4.33
CA GLU A 118 20.96 1.59 -5.00
C GLU A 118 20.50 0.24 -5.56
N PHE A 119 19.68 -0.48 -4.81
CA PHE A 119 19.18 -1.79 -5.21
C PHE A 119 18.18 -1.68 -6.37
N VAL A 120 17.20 -0.79 -6.26
CA VAL A 120 16.17 -0.58 -7.30
C VAL A 120 16.80 -0.13 -8.62
N ASN A 121 17.83 0.73 -8.56
CA ASN A 121 18.53 1.20 -9.75
C ASN A 121 19.56 0.20 -10.33
N SER A 122 19.85 -0.90 -9.63
CA SER A 122 20.83 -1.90 -10.06
C SER A 122 20.40 -2.66 -11.31
N SER A 123 21.38 -3.22 -12.04
CA SER A 123 21.11 -4.13 -13.16
C SER A 123 20.38 -5.39 -12.69
N LEU A 124 20.70 -5.87 -11.49
CA LEU A 124 20.05 -7.03 -10.89
C LEU A 124 18.53 -6.84 -10.77
N PHE A 125 18.09 -5.70 -10.23
CA PHE A 125 16.68 -5.39 -10.08
C PHE A 125 15.98 -5.29 -11.43
N LYS A 126 16.56 -4.52 -12.35
CA LYS A 126 16.02 -4.30 -13.71
C LYS A 126 15.90 -5.61 -14.51
N ASP A 127 16.89 -6.49 -14.40
CA ASP A 127 16.90 -7.79 -15.07
C ASP A 127 15.80 -8.73 -14.61
N VAL A 128 15.40 -8.64 -13.33
CA VAL A 128 14.29 -9.43 -12.79
C VAL A 128 12.96 -8.74 -13.09
N ALA A 129 12.86 -7.44 -12.81
CA ALA A 129 11.61 -6.67 -12.90
C ALA A 129 11.01 -6.70 -14.31
N LYS A 130 11.85 -6.66 -15.35
CA LYS A 130 11.40 -6.69 -16.75
C LYS A 130 10.56 -7.92 -17.10
N ASP A 131 10.73 -9.03 -16.38
CA ASP A 131 10.00 -10.28 -16.66
C ASP A 131 8.77 -10.49 -15.77
N ILE A 132 8.57 -9.66 -14.73
CA ILE A 132 7.43 -9.76 -13.83
C ILE A 132 6.20 -9.10 -14.47
N ASP A 133 5.11 -9.87 -14.58
CA ASP A 133 3.80 -9.40 -15.06
C ASP A 133 2.76 -9.28 -13.95
N ARG A 134 3.03 -9.83 -12.76
CA ARG A 134 2.13 -9.77 -11.60
C ARG A 134 2.91 -9.41 -10.35
N LEU A 135 2.69 -8.20 -9.85
CA LEU A 135 3.36 -7.64 -8.68
C LEU A 135 2.34 -7.44 -7.55
N HIS A 136 2.64 -7.99 -6.38
CA HIS A 136 1.79 -7.85 -5.20
C HIS A 136 2.65 -7.39 -4.02
N LEU A 137 2.41 -6.17 -3.54
CA LEU A 137 3.13 -5.57 -2.43
C LEU A 137 2.19 -5.30 -1.27
N LEU A 138 2.55 -5.79 -0.08
CA LEU A 138 2.05 -5.29 1.19
C LEU A 138 3.20 -4.55 1.85
N ILE A 139 3.06 -3.23 1.99
CA ILE A 139 4.04 -2.35 2.60
C ILE A 139 3.85 -2.35 4.10
N THR A 140 4.96 -2.28 4.83
CA THR A 140 4.99 -2.16 6.28
C THR A 140 5.89 -1.00 6.68
N GLU A 141 5.43 -0.24 7.65
CA GLU A 141 6.19 0.80 8.32
C GLU A 141 6.72 0.30 9.67
N GLU A 142 7.67 1.04 10.23
CA GLU A 142 7.96 0.92 11.66
C GLU A 142 6.70 1.27 12.46
N TYR A 143 6.47 0.51 13.54
CA TYR A 143 5.39 0.77 14.48
C TYR A 143 5.90 0.66 15.91
N ASN A 144 5.86 1.77 16.65
CA ASN A 144 6.24 1.84 18.05
C ASN A 144 4.99 1.84 18.93
N GLU A 145 4.63 0.66 19.47
CA GLU A 145 3.47 0.51 20.35
C GLU A 145 3.50 1.41 21.61
N HIS A 146 4.67 1.87 22.03
CA HIS A 146 4.85 2.72 23.21
C HIS A 146 4.87 4.23 22.90
N GLY A 147 4.90 4.60 21.62
CA GLY A 147 4.92 6.00 21.18
C GLY A 147 4.60 6.11 19.68
N PRO A 148 3.38 5.70 19.27
CA PRO A 148 3.00 5.65 17.86
C PRO A 148 2.81 7.04 17.25
N ASP A 149 2.70 8.08 18.09
CA ASP A 149 2.74 9.50 17.67
C ASP A 149 3.96 9.80 16.82
N ARG A 150 5.11 9.17 17.12
CA ARG A 150 6.37 9.44 16.42
C ARG A 150 6.49 8.74 15.08
N ASP A 151 5.74 7.66 14.86
CA ASP A 151 5.89 6.81 13.67
C ASP A 151 5.57 7.58 12.39
N LEU A 152 4.64 8.54 12.48
CA LEU A 152 4.27 9.43 11.40
C LEU A 152 5.41 10.32 10.91
N PHE A 153 6.34 10.68 11.80
CA PHE A 153 7.44 11.60 11.52
C PHE A 153 8.73 10.90 11.09
N MET A 154 8.67 9.58 10.85
CA MET A 154 9.83 8.84 10.34
C MET A 154 10.15 9.27 8.90
N GLU A 155 11.42 9.53 8.60
CA GLU A 155 11.87 9.96 7.26
C GLU A 155 11.41 9.01 6.15
N GLU A 156 11.37 7.70 6.43
CA GLU A 156 10.84 6.69 5.53
C GLU A 156 9.40 6.95 5.08
N ARG A 157 8.54 7.50 5.95
CA ARG A 157 7.14 7.83 5.63
C ARG A 157 7.03 9.04 4.70
N LEU A 158 8.06 9.90 4.63
CA LEU A 158 8.10 11.06 3.73
C LEU A 158 8.61 10.66 2.33
N GLU A 159 9.60 9.77 2.29
CA GLU A 159 10.35 9.47 1.07
C GLU A 159 9.78 8.29 0.27
N PHE A 160 9.15 7.32 0.94
CA PHE A 160 8.88 6.02 0.34
C PHE A 160 7.85 6.06 -0.78
N GLU A 161 6.74 6.76 -0.61
CA GLU A 161 5.70 6.89 -1.63
C GLU A 161 6.32 7.46 -2.91
N SER A 162 7.05 8.58 -2.81
CA SER A 162 7.77 9.19 -3.92
C SER A 162 8.78 8.23 -4.58
N HIS A 163 9.53 7.49 -3.77
CA HIS A 163 10.44 6.45 -4.28
C HIS A 163 9.68 5.32 -5.02
N LEU A 164 8.56 4.86 -4.45
CA LEU A 164 7.72 3.81 -5.00
C LEU A 164 7.22 4.21 -6.39
N GLN A 165 6.69 5.43 -6.53
CA GLN A 165 6.17 5.93 -7.80
C GLN A 165 7.24 6.25 -8.84
N GLN A 166 8.32 6.94 -8.45
CA GLN A 166 9.26 7.50 -9.42
C GLN A 166 10.37 6.52 -9.80
N GLN A 167 10.71 5.57 -8.94
CA GLN A 167 11.88 4.71 -9.13
C GLN A 167 11.53 3.21 -9.12
N PHE A 168 10.61 2.77 -8.25
CA PHE A 168 10.32 1.34 -8.12
C PHE A 168 9.34 0.82 -9.18
N LEU A 169 8.12 1.35 -9.23
CA LEU A 169 7.04 0.88 -10.12
C LEU A 169 7.34 1.01 -11.62
N PRO A 170 8.06 2.05 -12.10
CA PRO A 170 8.36 2.20 -13.53
C PRO A 170 9.12 1.02 -14.13
N HIS A 171 9.88 0.26 -13.33
CA HIS A 171 10.60 -0.93 -13.81
C HIS A 171 9.68 -2.08 -14.25
N PHE A 172 8.41 -2.06 -13.84
CA PHE A 172 7.42 -3.09 -14.18
C PHE A 172 6.41 -2.63 -15.23
N ALA A 173 6.36 -1.33 -15.52
CA ALA A 173 5.27 -0.66 -16.23
C ALA A 173 4.86 -1.33 -17.55
N ALA A 174 5.84 -1.71 -18.37
CA ALA A 174 5.61 -2.24 -19.71
C ALA A 174 4.91 -3.62 -19.75
N ASN A 175 5.06 -4.43 -18.70
CA ASN A 175 4.62 -5.83 -18.69
C ASN A 175 3.56 -6.15 -17.64
N LEU A 176 3.31 -5.24 -16.70
CA LEU A 176 2.38 -5.48 -15.60
C LEU A 176 0.95 -5.72 -16.11
N THR A 177 0.39 -6.86 -15.70
CA THR A 177 -1.00 -7.28 -15.95
C THR A 177 -1.82 -7.36 -14.66
N ALA A 178 -1.18 -7.56 -13.51
CA ALA A 178 -1.80 -7.41 -12.20
C ALA A 178 -0.90 -6.64 -11.22
N LEU A 179 -1.51 -5.70 -10.51
CA LEU A 179 -0.89 -4.94 -9.42
C LEU A 179 -1.73 -5.09 -8.16
N THR A 180 -1.10 -5.38 -7.03
CA THR A 180 -1.65 -5.11 -5.71
C THR A 180 -0.72 -4.16 -4.99
N LEU A 181 -1.22 -3.01 -4.57
CA LEU A 181 -0.56 -2.11 -3.62
C LEU A 181 -1.42 -2.04 -2.38
N ASN A 182 -0.89 -2.48 -1.26
CA ASN A 182 -1.53 -2.42 0.03
C ASN A 182 -0.50 -1.97 1.07
N PHE A 183 -0.94 -1.20 2.04
CA PHE A 183 -0.12 -0.72 3.16
C PHE A 183 -0.82 -1.15 4.45
N HIS A 184 -0.08 -1.30 5.56
CA HIS A 184 -0.75 -1.56 6.84
C HIS A 184 -1.50 -0.31 7.33
N GLU A 185 -0.88 0.85 7.20
CA GLU A 185 -1.50 2.15 7.45
C GLU A 185 -2.09 2.82 6.19
N CYS A 186 -2.92 3.85 6.42
CA CYS A 186 -3.38 4.75 5.37
C CYS A 186 -2.20 5.43 4.65
N TRP A 187 -2.31 5.58 3.32
CA TRP A 187 -1.23 6.10 2.48
C TRP A 187 -1.71 6.91 1.28
N GLY A 188 -0.74 7.56 0.61
CA GLY A 188 -0.89 8.29 -0.65
C GLY A 188 -1.12 9.79 -0.47
N THR A 189 -1.69 10.21 0.66
CA THR A 189 -2.01 11.62 0.91
C THR A 189 -0.93 12.35 1.70
N MET A 190 -0.52 11.80 2.83
CA MET A 190 0.45 12.38 3.76
C MET A 190 0.90 11.27 4.73
N PRO A 191 2.09 11.39 5.34
CA PRO A 191 3.07 12.46 5.16
C PRO A 191 3.83 12.33 3.83
N GLY A 192 3.94 11.11 3.29
CA GLY A 192 4.33 10.87 1.90
C GLY A 192 3.15 11.06 0.94
N TYR A 193 3.45 11.51 -0.28
CA TYR A 193 2.45 11.81 -1.29
C TYR A 193 2.63 10.98 -2.57
N PHE A 194 1.51 10.47 -3.11
CA PHE A 194 1.47 9.59 -4.28
C PHE A 194 0.41 10.07 -5.26
N ASP A 195 0.79 10.84 -6.29
CA ASP A 195 -0.17 11.38 -7.27
C ASP A 195 0.11 11.00 -8.73
N GLU A 196 1.18 10.25 -8.97
CA GLU A 196 1.52 9.52 -10.20
C GLU A 196 1.01 10.10 -11.53
N ALA A 197 1.10 11.42 -11.70
CA ALA A 197 0.89 12.05 -12.99
C ALA A 197 1.97 11.56 -13.98
N GLY A 198 1.68 10.46 -14.69
CA GLY A 198 2.58 9.85 -15.67
C GLY A 198 2.86 8.36 -15.53
N LEU A 199 2.34 7.65 -14.52
CA LEU A 199 2.43 6.18 -14.53
C LEU A 199 1.35 5.55 -15.40
N GLU A 200 1.83 4.87 -16.43
CA GLU A 200 1.01 4.15 -17.39
C GLU A 200 1.38 2.67 -17.37
N PHE A 201 0.41 1.83 -17.03
CA PHE A 201 0.52 0.38 -17.10
C PHE A 201 -0.36 -0.12 -18.26
N PRO A 202 0.11 -0.05 -19.52
CA PRO A 202 -0.72 -0.24 -20.71
C PRO A 202 -1.34 -1.64 -20.83
N ARG A 203 -0.84 -2.62 -20.06
CA ARG A 203 -1.32 -4.01 -20.04
C ARG A 203 -2.05 -4.37 -18.75
N LEU A 204 -2.23 -3.42 -17.82
CA LEU A 204 -2.80 -3.70 -16.51
C LEU A 204 -4.26 -4.12 -16.64
N LYS A 205 -4.55 -5.34 -16.21
CA LYS A 205 -5.90 -5.93 -16.22
C LYS A 205 -6.52 -5.97 -14.83
N THR A 206 -5.70 -6.13 -13.80
CA THR A 206 -6.15 -6.20 -12.41
C THR A 206 -5.40 -5.21 -11.55
N LEU A 207 -6.13 -4.37 -10.83
CA LEU A 207 -5.59 -3.50 -9.80
C LEU A 207 -6.33 -3.76 -8.49
N ASN A 208 -5.57 -4.04 -7.44
CA ASN A 208 -6.08 -4.08 -6.08
C ASN A 208 -5.36 -2.99 -5.27
N LEU A 209 -6.11 -2.07 -4.69
CA LEU A 209 -5.61 -1.05 -3.79
C LEU A 209 -6.15 -1.30 -2.40
N GLY A 210 -5.28 -1.24 -1.40
CA GLY A 210 -5.67 -1.29 0.01
C GLY A 210 -5.16 -0.10 0.79
N ASN A 211 -5.97 0.42 1.72
CA ASN A 211 -5.64 1.56 2.59
C ASN A 211 -5.26 2.87 1.86
N PHE A 212 -5.59 2.99 0.57
CA PHE A 212 -5.32 4.21 -0.20
C PHE A 212 -6.31 5.32 0.18
N VAL A 213 -5.80 6.52 0.44
CA VAL A 213 -6.58 7.70 0.83
C VAL A 213 -6.60 8.73 -0.29
N ILE A 214 -7.81 9.12 -0.70
CA ILE A 214 -8.04 10.20 -1.67
C ILE A 214 -8.25 11.50 -0.90
N SER A 215 -7.51 12.53 -1.31
CA SER A 215 -7.45 13.84 -0.63
C SER A 215 -7.55 15.05 -1.56
N ASN A 216 -7.56 14.82 -2.87
CA ASN A 216 -7.76 15.88 -3.85
C ASN A 216 -8.46 15.32 -5.09
N ASN A 217 -8.88 16.20 -5.99
CA ASN A 217 -9.74 15.84 -7.12
C ASN A 217 -9.03 15.00 -8.19
N ARG A 218 -7.69 14.98 -8.17
CA ARG A 218 -6.83 14.33 -9.17
C ARG A 218 -6.09 13.10 -8.63
N HIS A 219 -6.14 12.88 -7.31
CA HIS A 219 -5.38 11.84 -6.63
C HIS A 219 -5.69 10.42 -7.14
N PHE A 220 -6.90 10.22 -7.68
CA PHE A 220 -7.32 8.94 -8.26
C PHE A 220 -7.10 8.85 -9.78
N ASP A 221 -6.62 9.91 -10.45
CA ASP A 221 -6.51 9.99 -11.91
C ASP A 221 -5.56 8.92 -12.48
N TRP A 222 -4.52 8.55 -11.74
CA TRP A 222 -3.59 7.50 -12.16
C TRP A 222 -4.28 6.13 -12.27
N VAL A 223 -5.32 5.84 -11.47
CA VAL A 223 -6.13 4.63 -11.64
C VAL A 223 -7.02 4.76 -12.87
N LEU A 224 -7.61 5.94 -13.07
CA LEU A 224 -8.53 6.23 -14.17
C LEU A 224 -7.83 6.25 -15.54
N SER A 225 -6.51 6.47 -15.58
CA SER A 225 -5.70 6.42 -16.80
C SER A 225 -5.48 5.00 -17.31
N GLN A 226 -5.67 3.97 -16.48
CA GLN A 226 -5.43 2.56 -16.82
C GLN A 226 -6.58 1.97 -17.67
N LYS A 227 -6.64 2.35 -18.96
CA LYS A 227 -7.77 2.00 -19.84
C LYS A 227 -7.95 0.50 -20.07
N SER A 228 -6.88 -0.29 -19.92
CA SER A 228 -6.91 -1.74 -20.09
C SER A 228 -7.56 -2.49 -18.93
N LEU A 229 -7.89 -1.80 -17.83
CA LEU A 229 -8.31 -2.41 -16.57
C LEU A 229 -9.64 -3.14 -16.70
N GLU A 230 -9.67 -4.41 -16.29
CA GLU A 230 -10.85 -5.27 -16.30
C GLU A 230 -11.36 -5.58 -14.89
N ILE A 231 -10.47 -5.50 -13.90
CA ILE A 231 -10.73 -5.78 -12.49
C ILE A 231 -10.14 -4.66 -11.65
N LEU A 232 -10.98 -4.00 -10.84
CA LEU A 232 -10.58 -3.02 -9.85
C LEU A 232 -11.15 -3.43 -8.50
N ARG A 233 -10.28 -3.54 -7.49
CA ARG A 233 -10.68 -3.83 -6.11
C ARG A 233 -10.10 -2.77 -5.20
N LEU A 234 -10.97 -2.15 -4.41
CA LEU A 234 -10.63 -1.14 -3.42
C LEU A 234 -10.97 -1.71 -2.04
N ASP A 235 -9.97 -1.80 -1.17
CA ASP A 235 -10.03 -2.52 0.09
C ASP A 235 -9.61 -1.60 1.25
N SER A 236 -10.57 -1.14 2.04
CA SER A 236 -10.32 -0.09 3.05
C SER A 236 -9.71 1.17 2.40
N CYS A 237 -10.19 1.55 1.21
CA CYS A 237 -9.85 2.84 0.60
C CYS A 237 -10.82 3.91 1.12
N HIS A 238 -10.30 5.12 1.35
CA HIS A 238 -11.06 6.19 1.98
C HIS A 238 -10.94 7.52 1.24
N ILE A 239 -11.89 8.42 1.49
CA ILE A 239 -11.73 9.85 1.19
C ILE A 239 -11.55 10.57 2.53
N VAL A 240 -10.48 11.36 2.65
CA VAL A 240 -10.29 12.21 3.83
C VAL A 240 -11.22 13.43 3.74
N SER A 241 -11.96 13.75 4.80
CA SER A 241 -12.96 14.83 4.78
C SER A 241 -12.47 16.08 5.51
N LEU A 242 -11.80 15.89 6.65
CA LEU A 242 -11.18 16.94 7.44
C LEU A 242 -9.73 16.59 7.71
N LEU A 243 -8.92 17.64 7.78
CA LEU A 243 -7.49 17.58 8.00
C LEU A 243 -7.10 18.65 9.03
N GLN A 244 -6.65 18.23 10.20
CA GLN A 244 -5.91 19.06 11.15
C GLN A 244 -4.44 18.65 11.10
N VAL A 245 -3.59 19.65 10.91
CA VAL A 245 -2.12 19.55 10.91
C VAL A 245 -1.55 20.83 11.50
N ASP A 246 -0.35 20.78 12.05
CA ASP A 246 0.31 22.00 12.48
C ASP A 246 1.05 22.67 11.30
N THR A 247 1.39 23.94 11.50
CA THR A 247 1.99 24.79 10.47
C THR A 247 3.38 24.30 10.05
N GLU A 248 4.10 23.58 10.91
CA GLU A 248 5.41 23.01 10.60
C GLU A 248 5.28 21.83 9.63
N GLU A 249 4.42 20.86 9.94
CA GLU A 249 4.14 19.67 9.12
C GLU A 249 3.56 20.06 7.76
N THR A 250 2.71 21.09 7.73
CA THR A 250 2.20 21.62 6.46
C THR A 250 3.31 22.02 5.50
N LYS A 251 4.44 22.53 6.03
CA LYS A 251 5.61 22.91 5.23
C LYS A 251 6.52 21.72 4.99
N GLU A 252 6.76 20.90 6.00
CA GLU A 252 7.68 19.76 5.91
C GLU A 252 7.18 18.69 4.94
N TRP A 253 5.88 18.40 4.96
CA TRP A 253 5.26 17.38 4.12
C TRP A 253 4.83 17.90 2.75
N ASP A 254 5.08 19.18 2.45
CA ASP A 254 4.66 19.86 1.21
C ASP A 254 3.19 19.58 0.86
N LEU A 255 2.29 19.82 1.82
CA LEU A 255 0.89 19.39 1.70
C LEU A 255 0.16 20.00 0.51
N HIS A 256 -0.33 19.11 -0.36
CA HIS A 256 -1.14 19.44 -1.54
C HIS A 256 -2.56 19.85 -1.15
N LYS A 257 -2.74 21.15 -0.95
CA LYS A 257 -3.97 21.77 -0.40
C LYS A 257 -4.81 22.55 -1.41
N GLU A 258 -4.57 22.37 -2.71
CA GLU A 258 -5.21 23.17 -3.78
C GLU A 258 -6.73 22.96 -3.84
N ASP A 259 -7.18 21.74 -3.57
CA ASP A 259 -8.60 21.36 -3.55
C ASP A 259 -9.25 21.47 -2.17
N TRP A 260 -8.50 21.96 -1.17
CA TRP A 260 -8.95 22.04 0.21
C TRP A 260 -9.44 23.44 0.57
N GLN A 261 -10.56 23.51 1.29
CA GLN A 261 -11.02 24.74 1.91
C GLN A 261 -10.40 24.89 3.30
N ARG A 262 -9.58 25.92 3.51
CA ARG A 262 -9.11 26.29 4.85
C ARG A 262 -10.28 26.77 5.70
N LEU A 263 -10.44 26.19 6.89
CA LEU A 263 -11.47 26.57 7.84
C LEU A 263 -10.97 27.67 8.80
N PRO A 264 -11.87 28.51 9.35
CA PRO A 264 -11.49 29.53 10.33
C PRO A 264 -10.92 28.91 11.61
N LYS A 265 -9.99 29.63 12.26
CA LYS A 265 -9.51 29.28 13.61
C LYS A 265 -10.68 29.14 14.59
N GLY A 266 -10.62 28.14 15.48
CA GLY A 266 -11.69 27.80 16.43
C GLY A 266 -12.78 26.87 15.87
N SER A 267 -12.72 26.50 14.58
CA SER A 267 -13.64 25.51 14.02
C SER A 267 -13.42 24.16 14.71
N TYR A 268 -14.52 23.47 15.04
CA TYR A 268 -14.52 22.23 15.84
C TYR A 268 -13.80 22.34 17.20
N GLY A 269 -13.67 23.56 17.74
CA GLY A 269 -13.03 23.82 19.03
C GLY A 269 -11.51 23.87 19.00
N ILE A 270 -10.90 23.72 17.82
CA ILE A 270 -9.45 23.75 17.66
C ILE A 270 -8.99 25.20 17.57
N ASP A 271 -8.31 25.69 18.61
CA ASP A 271 -7.88 27.09 18.75
C ASP A 271 -6.37 27.30 19.01
N TYR A 272 -5.56 26.25 18.84
CA TYR A 272 -4.09 26.36 18.88
C TYR A 272 -3.58 27.36 17.83
N ASP A 273 -2.49 28.07 18.15
CA ASP A 273 -1.96 29.15 17.30
C ASP A 273 -1.32 28.66 16.00
N ASP A 274 -0.84 27.42 15.99
CA ASP A 274 -0.12 26.75 14.92
C ASP A 274 -0.97 25.72 14.15
N ALA A 275 -2.17 25.39 14.63
CA ALA A 275 -3.08 24.46 13.96
C ALA A 275 -3.66 25.05 12.67
N GLU A 276 -3.54 24.29 11.58
CA GLU A 276 -4.21 24.52 10.32
C GLU A 276 -5.29 23.47 10.09
N LEU A 277 -6.50 23.92 9.79
CA LEU A 277 -7.64 23.06 9.59
C LEU A 277 -8.20 23.24 8.18
N TYR A 278 -8.44 22.11 7.52
CA TYR A 278 -8.91 22.05 6.15
C TYR A 278 -10.08 21.09 6.00
N ARG A 279 -10.95 21.39 5.03
CA ARG A 279 -12.06 20.54 4.59
C ARG A 279 -11.92 20.20 3.12
N PHE A 280 -12.08 18.93 2.77
CA PHE A 280 -12.18 18.46 1.40
C PHE A 280 -13.60 18.01 1.10
N ASP A 281 -14.17 18.53 0.01
CA ASP A 281 -15.55 18.22 -0.38
C ASP A 281 -15.66 17.03 -1.35
N GLY A 282 -14.56 16.30 -1.60
CA GLY A 282 -14.56 15.12 -2.46
C GLY A 282 -15.56 14.05 -2.00
N THR A 283 -16.11 13.31 -2.95
CA THR A 283 -17.13 12.29 -2.69
C THR A 283 -16.88 10.99 -3.45
N TRP A 284 -17.30 9.88 -2.85
CA TRP A 284 -17.29 8.59 -3.53
C TRP A 284 -18.26 8.58 -4.72
N GLU A 285 -19.34 9.35 -4.67
CA GLU A 285 -20.22 9.65 -5.80
C GLU A 285 -19.41 10.07 -7.03
N SER A 286 -18.60 11.13 -6.89
CA SER A 286 -17.78 11.63 -7.99
C SER A 286 -16.72 10.62 -8.44
N THR A 287 -16.09 9.90 -7.50
CA THR A 287 -15.06 8.90 -7.79
C THR A 287 -15.65 7.69 -8.53
N PHE A 288 -16.80 7.16 -8.09
CA PHE A 288 -17.47 6.04 -8.75
C PHE A 288 -17.99 6.43 -10.13
N ASP A 289 -18.53 7.64 -10.30
CA ASP A 289 -18.91 8.14 -11.62
C ASP A 289 -17.72 8.27 -12.56
N LYS A 290 -16.58 8.79 -12.07
CA LYS A 290 -15.32 8.82 -12.81
C LYS A 290 -14.83 7.42 -13.20
N ILE A 291 -14.85 6.46 -12.28
CA ILE A 291 -14.50 5.05 -12.55
C ILE A 291 -15.41 4.48 -13.66
N ARG A 292 -16.72 4.64 -13.51
CA ARG A 292 -17.71 4.16 -14.48
C ARG A 292 -17.43 4.73 -15.87
N ASN A 293 -17.19 6.04 -15.97
CA ASN A 293 -17.03 6.73 -17.25
C ASN A 293 -15.64 6.52 -17.89
N SER A 294 -14.60 6.39 -17.07
CA SER A 294 -13.21 6.43 -17.55
C SER A 294 -12.62 5.06 -17.83
N LEU A 295 -13.19 3.99 -17.26
CA LEU A 295 -12.71 2.61 -17.39
C LEU A 295 -13.70 1.75 -18.19
N PRO A 296 -13.69 1.82 -19.53
CA PRO A 296 -14.71 1.19 -20.38
C PRO A 296 -14.65 -0.35 -20.37
N HIS A 297 -13.50 -0.93 -20.02
CA HIS A 297 -13.28 -2.38 -19.99
C HIS A 297 -13.47 -3.00 -18.60
N LEU A 298 -13.82 -2.20 -17.59
CA LEU A 298 -13.98 -2.66 -16.22
C LEU A 298 -15.21 -3.56 -16.10
N LYS A 299 -14.99 -4.86 -15.85
CA LYS A 299 -16.02 -5.90 -15.74
C LYS A 299 -16.25 -6.34 -14.30
N ASN A 300 -15.25 -6.22 -13.43
CA ASN A 300 -15.33 -6.63 -12.04
C ASN A 300 -14.87 -5.49 -11.14
N PHE A 301 -15.81 -4.89 -10.44
CA PHE A 301 -15.54 -3.87 -9.44
C PHE A 301 -15.86 -4.42 -8.05
N ARG A 302 -14.97 -4.17 -7.10
CA ARG A 302 -15.16 -4.51 -5.69
C ARG A 302 -14.73 -3.37 -4.79
N PHE A 303 -15.48 -3.17 -3.73
CA PHE A 303 -15.28 -2.14 -2.73
C PHE A 303 -15.68 -2.71 -1.38
N ASP A 304 -14.78 -2.60 -0.41
CA ASP A 304 -14.97 -3.07 0.96
C ASP A 304 -14.19 -2.13 1.91
N GLY A 305 -14.62 -2.02 3.17
CA GLY A 305 -14.13 -1.00 4.10
C GLY A 305 -13.57 -1.50 5.43
N GLN A 306 -13.52 -2.82 5.68
CA GLN A 306 -13.19 -3.37 7.01
C GLN A 306 -12.13 -4.46 7.03
N SER A 307 -11.32 -4.62 5.98
CA SER A 307 -10.40 -5.76 5.95
C SER A 307 -9.07 -5.51 6.66
N TYR A 308 -8.65 -4.26 6.89
CA TYR A 308 -7.34 -3.92 7.46
C TYR A 308 -6.19 -4.71 6.80
N GLY A 309 -6.23 -4.86 5.48
CA GLY A 309 -5.24 -5.60 4.71
C GLY A 309 -5.32 -7.14 4.79
N LEU A 310 -6.30 -7.71 5.52
CA LEU A 310 -6.54 -9.16 5.60
C LEU A 310 -6.80 -9.79 4.21
N HIS A 311 -7.24 -9.00 3.24
CA HIS A 311 -7.50 -9.49 1.89
C HIS A 311 -6.29 -9.43 0.95
N PHE A 312 -5.11 -8.95 1.38
CA PHE A 312 -3.91 -8.88 0.54
C PHE A 312 -3.59 -10.21 -0.17
N LEU A 313 -3.55 -11.31 0.58
CA LEU A 313 -3.29 -12.65 0.02
C LEU A 313 -4.54 -13.27 -0.64
N HIS A 314 -5.72 -12.72 -0.37
CA HIS A 314 -6.99 -13.23 -0.85
C HIS A 314 -7.90 -12.12 -1.40
N PRO A 315 -7.52 -11.41 -2.48
CA PRO A 315 -8.32 -10.28 -3.00
C PRO A 315 -9.72 -10.69 -3.48
N LEU A 316 -9.93 -11.98 -3.72
CA LEU A 316 -11.25 -12.56 -4.03
C LEU A 316 -12.22 -12.59 -2.84
N ARG A 317 -11.77 -12.26 -1.63
CA ARG A 317 -12.62 -12.14 -0.44
C ARG A 317 -13.15 -10.72 -0.22
N ILE A 318 -12.56 -9.72 -0.89
CA ILE A 318 -13.07 -8.35 -0.88
C ILE A 318 -14.53 -8.38 -1.31
N GLY A 319 -15.40 -7.78 -0.50
CA GLY A 319 -16.82 -7.71 -0.75
C GLY A 319 -17.22 -6.73 -1.85
N THR A 320 -18.50 -6.40 -1.88
CA THR A 320 -19.06 -5.34 -2.71
C THR A 320 -20.08 -4.60 -1.84
N VAL A 321 -19.56 -3.89 -0.85
CA VAL A 321 -20.32 -3.30 0.25
C VAL A 321 -19.93 -1.83 0.36
N LEU A 322 -20.92 -0.93 0.22
CA LEU A 322 -20.72 0.48 0.46
C LEU A 322 -20.77 0.74 1.96
N HIS A 323 -19.59 0.85 2.57
CA HIS A 323 -19.45 0.89 4.01
C HIS A 323 -19.66 2.31 4.59
N PRO A 324 -20.21 2.47 5.80
CA PRO A 324 -20.26 3.76 6.50
C PRO A 324 -18.86 4.36 6.72
N SER A 325 -17.85 3.51 7.00
CA SER A 325 -16.45 3.94 7.23
C SER A 325 -15.66 4.42 6.00
N ARG A 326 -16.32 4.69 4.87
CA ARG A 326 -15.67 5.09 3.60
C ARG A 326 -15.07 6.51 3.62
N TYR A 327 -15.36 7.29 4.65
CA TYR A 327 -14.76 8.60 4.91
C TYR A 327 -13.98 8.57 6.23
N ILE A 328 -12.81 9.21 6.22
CA ILE A 328 -11.92 9.35 7.38
C ILE A 328 -11.56 10.82 7.60
N ASN A 329 -11.02 11.13 8.77
CA ASN A 329 -10.37 12.42 9.04
C ASN A 329 -8.91 12.19 9.42
N PHE A 330 -8.11 13.24 9.35
CA PHE A 330 -6.72 13.23 9.80
C PHE A 330 -6.51 14.31 10.86
N ASP A 331 -5.87 13.92 11.96
CA ASP A 331 -5.50 14.81 13.07
C ASP A 331 -4.11 14.41 13.57
N VAL A 332 -3.11 15.29 13.35
CA VAL A 332 -1.70 14.98 13.60
C VAL A 332 -1.38 14.73 15.08
N GLY A 333 -2.19 15.27 15.98
CA GLY A 333 -1.98 15.16 17.43
C GLY A 333 -2.57 13.91 18.08
N ILE A 334 -3.32 13.09 17.34
CA ILE A 334 -4.08 11.98 17.92
C ILE A 334 -3.32 10.66 17.89
N CYS A 335 -3.33 9.98 19.04
CA CYS A 335 -2.88 8.60 19.22
C CYS A 335 -4.06 7.62 19.30
N PRO A 336 -3.88 6.33 18.95
CA PRO A 336 -2.63 5.71 18.48
C PRO A 336 -2.38 5.85 16.97
N SER A 337 -3.31 6.46 16.22
CA SER A 337 -3.13 6.77 14.80
C SER A 337 -3.78 8.12 14.52
N PRO A 338 -3.16 8.97 13.68
CA PRO A 338 -3.74 10.25 13.27
C PRO A 338 -4.94 10.06 12.32
N TRP A 339 -5.12 8.85 11.77
CA TRP A 339 -6.23 8.52 10.89
C TRP A 339 -7.47 8.14 11.70
N LEU A 340 -8.36 9.11 11.86
CA LEU A 340 -9.63 8.95 12.54
C LEU A 340 -10.60 8.23 11.63
N THR A 341 -11.00 7.03 12.05
CA THR A 341 -12.00 6.22 11.35
C THR A 341 -13.39 6.46 11.93
N SER A 342 -14.40 6.45 11.07
CA SER A 342 -15.79 6.53 11.51
C SER A 342 -16.24 5.18 12.07
N ASP A 343 -17.23 5.23 12.94
CA ASP A 343 -17.92 4.06 13.43
C ASP A 343 -18.39 3.20 12.24
N SER A 344 -18.14 1.91 12.37
CA SER A 344 -18.25 0.99 11.25
C SER A 344 -19.72 0.71 10.88
N GLU A 345 -20.66 0.89 11.81
CA GLU A 345 -22.08 0.61 11.59
C GLU A 345 -22.86 1.87 11.22
N THR A 346 -22.52 3.00 11.84
CA THR A 346 -23.27 4.25 11.75
C THR A 346 -22.60 5.28 10.83
N GLY A 347 -21.27 5.24 10.69
CA GLY A 347 -20.49 6.25 9.99
C GLY A 347 -20.26 7.52 10.79
N GLU A 348 -20.67 7.55 12.08
CA GLU A 348 -20.41 8.68 12.97
C GLU A 348 -18.92 8.78 13.31
N MET A 349 -18.43 10.01 13.42
CA MET A 349 -17.04 10.29 13.79
C MET A 349 -16.96 11.56 14.61
N TYR A 350 -16.00 11.59 15.53
CA TYR A 350 -15.63 12.77 16.29
C TYR A 350 -14.36 13.40 15.71
N PHE A 351 -14.26 14.72 15.81
CA PHE A 351 -13.11 15.47 15.32
C PHE A 351 -12.95 16.77 16.12
N GLY A 352 -11.71 17.06 16.52
CA GLY A 352 -11.39 18.20 17.37
C GLY A 352 -11.88 18.04 18.82
N ASP A 353 -11.81 19.15 19.56
CA ASP A 353 -12.07 19.20 21.01
C ASP A 353 -13.56 19.33 21.36
N CYS A 354 -14.42 19.54 20.37
CA CYS A 354 -15.86 19.58 20.57
C CYS A 354 -16.46 18.17 20.39
N GLU A 355 -17.53 17.85 21.15
CA GLU A 355 -18.43 16.71 20.88
C GLU A 355 -19.23 16.90 19.56
N CYS A 356 -18.61 17.46 18.52
CA CYS A 356 -19.16 17.61 17.20
C CYS A 356 -19.11 16.26 16.48
N SER A 357 -20.14 15.45 16.70
CA SER A 357 -20.38 14.26 15.89
C SER A 357 -20.68 14.70 14.45
N MET A 358 -19.93 14.15 13.50
CA MET A 358 -20.19 14.32 12.08
C MET A 358 -20.43 12.97 11.45
N ASN A 359 -21.20 12.95 10.37
CA ASN A 359 -21.45 11.73 9.62
C ASN A 359 -21.42 12.05 8.13
N ARG A 360 -20.20 12.21 7.61
CA ARG A 360 -19.99 12.45 6.18
C ARG A 360 -20.62 11.36 5.32
N SER A 361 -20.62 10.14 5.84
CA SER A 361 -21.22 8.98 5.20
C SER A 361 -22.74 9.11 5.03
N GLU A 362 -23.44 9.73 5.98
CA GLU A 362 -24.89 9.98 5.86
C GLU A 362 -25.15 11.18 4.93
N GLU A 363 -24.35 12.24 5.04
CA GLU A 363 -24.45 13.43 4.17
C GLU A 363 -24.37 13.09 2.68
N THR A 364 -23.47 12.17 2.28
CA THR A 364 -23.22 11.81 0.88
C THR A 364 -23.93 10.53 0.45
N LYS A 365 -24.71 9.92 1.35
CA LYS A 365 -25.28 8.57 1.18
C LYS A 365 -26.07 8.39 -0.11
N GLU A 366 -26.94 9.34 -0.42
CA GLU A 366 -27.79 9.26 -1.62
C GLU A 366 -26.95 9.24 -2.89
N GLY A 367 -25.98 10.16 -2.97
CA GLY A 367 -25.05 10.30 -4.09
C GLY A 367 -24.16 9.07 -4.28
N ASP A 368 -23.47 8.68 -3.20
CA ASP A 368 -22.54 7.54 -3.20
C ASP A 368 -23.28 6.24 -3.55
N SER A 369 -24.44 6.01 -2.95
CA SER A 369 -25.23 4.79 -3.18
C SER A 369 -25.71 4.69 -4.62
N ARG A 370 -26.13 5.81 -5.21
CA ARG A 370 -26.54 5.84 -6.61
C ARG A 370 -25.35 5.54 -7.53
N ALA A 371 -24.25 6.29 -7.40
CA ALA A 371 -23.07 6.12 -8.25
C ALA A 371 -22.46 4.71 -8.11
N PHE A 372 -22.45 4.14 -6.90
CA PHE A 372 -22.00 2.78 -6.65
C PHE A 372 -22.86 1.75 -7.38
N ARG A 373 -24.20 1.83 -7.27
CA ARG A 373 -25.12 0.92 -8.00
C ARG A 373 -24.97 1.06 -9.51
N ASP A 374 -24.88 2.29 -10.00
CA ASP A 374 -24.69 2.59 -11.42
C ASP A 374 -23.40 1.98 -11.96
N LEU A 375 -22.30 2.09 -11.21
CA LEU A 375 -21.01 1.48 -11.55
C LEU A 375 -21.13 -0.05 -11.59
N LEU A 376 -21.76 -0.67 -10.59
CA LEU A 376 -21.95 -2.13 -10.56
C LEU A 376 -22.80 -2.62 -11.73
N SER A 377 -23.87 -1.88 -12.07
CA SER A 377 -24.70 -2.19 -13.25
C SER A 377 -23.89 -2.12 -14.54
N ALA A 378 -23.11 -1.06 -14.72
CA ALA A 378 -22.24 -0.90 -15.89
C ALA A 378 -21.19 -2.02 -15.99
N CYS A 379 -20.58 -2.44 -14.87
CA CYS A 379 -19.67 -3.57 -14.84
C CYS A 379 -20.37 -4.89 -15.24
N HIS A 380 -21.60 -5.11 -14.76
CA HIS A 380 -22.39 -6.29 -15.11
C HIS A 380 -22.75 -6.32 -16.60
N GLU A 381 -23.11 -5.18 -17.19
CA GLU A 381 -23.39 -5.06 -18.62
C GLU A 381 -22.16 -5.35 -19.48
N ARG A 382 -20.97 -4.87 -19.08
CA ARG A 382 -19.70 -5.12 -19.79
C ARG A 382 -19.20 -6.56 -19.67
N HIS A 383 -19.70 -7.31 -18.69
CA HIS A 383 -19.35 -8.70 -18.47
C HIS A 383 -20.14 -9.66 -19.38
N LYS A 384 -21.35 -9.25 -19.80
CA LYS A 384 -22.15 -9.97 -20.80
C LYS A 384 -21.55 -9.77 -22.19
#